data_AF-A0A0M2GEQ6-F1
#
_entry.id   AF-A0A0M2GEQ6-F1
#
_cell.length_a   1.000
_cell.length_b   1.000
_cell.length_c   1.000
_cell.angle_alpha   90.00
_cell.angle_beta   90.00
_cell.angle_gamma   90.00
#
_symmetry.space_group_name_H-M   'P 1'
#
loop_
_entity.id
_entity.type
_entity.pdbx_description
1 polymer ?
#
loop_
_entity_poly.entity_id
_entity_poly.type
_entity_poly.pdbx_seq_one_letter_code
_entity_poly.pdbx_strand_id
1 'polypeptide(L)'
;MEQATTDRSLSRHGMLRPTGAAGAGAGAIGAATGSASASPMAPKGGFAHPALLHTRADFDRMAEKVKAGAQPWTDGWKRLLSSRDSATGYRPRPVATVIRGGEGASFHLLFRDVAAALRSAAR
;
A
#
# COMPACT_ATOMS: atom_id res chain seq x y z
N MET A 1 -3.74 17.14 50.63
CA MET A 1 -4.83 17.52 49.71
C MET A 1 -4.21 18.40 48.64
N GLU A 2 -4.36 18.00 47.38
CA GLU A 2 -4.27 18.81 46.14
C GLU A 2 -3.00 19.64 45.89
N GLN A 3 -2.34 19.59 44.74
CA GLN A 3 -2.85 19.94 43.41
C GLN A 3 -1.95 19.21 42.38
N ALA A 4 -2.51 18.31 41.57
CA ALA A 4 -3.16 18.58 40.28
C ALA A 4 -2.15 18.58 39.10
N THR A 5 -2.20 17.50 38.35
CA THR A 5 -1.44 17.25 37.11
C THR A 5 -1.96 18.17 36.03
N THR A 6 -1.12 19.03 35.46
CA THR A 6 -1.52 19.90 34.35
C THR A 6 -1.64 19.08 33.06
N ASP A 7 -2.89 18.74 32.71
CA ASP A 7 -3.30 18.22 31.41
C ASP A 7 -3.10 19.30 30.34
N ARG A 8 -2.19 19.05 29.39
CA ARG A 8 -1.92 19.96 28.26
C ARG A 8 -2.80 19.58 27.07
N SER A 9 -4.09 19.88 27.19
CA SER A 9 -5.05 19.82 26.08
C SER A 9 -4.68 20.87 25.02
N LEU A 10 -4.05 20.42 23.93
CA LEU A 10 -3.84 21.23 22.73
C LEU A 10 -5.03 21.05 21.78
N SER A 11 -5.95 22.00 21.89
CA SER A 11 -7.06 22.24 20.97
C SER A 11 -6.55 22.43 19.53
N ARG A 12 -6.89 21.49 18.64
CA ARG A 12 -6.49 21.49 17.22
C ARG A 12 -7.65 21.71 16.25
N HIS A 13 -8.71 22.41 16.70
CA HIS A 13 -9.77 22.83 15.79
C HIS A 13 -9.64 24.31 15.47
N GLY A 14 -8.61 24.62 14.69
CA GLY A 14 -8.42 25.91 14.02
C GLY A 14 -9.18 25.99 12.71
N MET A 15 -10.39 26.55 12.78
CA MET A 15 -10.96 27.56 11.86
C MET A 15 -10.54 27.51 10.37
N LEU A 16 -11.39 26.93 9.52
CA LEU A 16 -11.39 27.15 8.06
C LEU A 16 -12.51 28.14 7.69
N ARG A 17 -12.14 29.33 7.22
CA ARG A 17 -13.03 30.31 6.58
C ARG A 17 -12.69 30.40 5.09
N PRO A 18 -13.62 30.14 4.17
CA PRO A 18 -13.52 30.66 2.82
C PRO A 18 -14.55 31.77 2.61
N THR A 19 -14.06 32.98 2.34
CA THR A 19 -14.82 34.13 1.88
C THR A 19 -14.73 34.25 0.35
N GLY A 20 -15.88 34.15 -0.32
CA GLY A 20 -16.26 34.93 -1.51
C GLY A 20 -15.75 34.49 -2.89
N ALA A 21 -16.69 34.20 -3.80
CA ALA A 21 -17.06 35.08 -4.92
C ALA A 21 -17.97 34.34 -5.93
N ALA A 22 -19.12 34.95 -6.23
CA ALA A 22 -20.09 34.50 -7.21
C ALA A 22 -19.62 34.80 -8.64
N GLY A 23 -19.78 33.82 -9.54
CA GLY A 23 -19.63 33.97 -10.98
C GLY A 23 -20.62 33.06 -11.69
N ALA A 24 -21.66 33.66 -12.26
CA ALA A 24 -22.61 32.98 -13.13
C ALA A 24 -21.94 32.70 -14.48
N GLY A 25 -21.91 31.42 -14.87
CA GLY A 25 -21.47 30.97 -16.17
C GLY A 25 -22.21 29.68 -16.53
N ALA A 26 -23.23 29.82 -17.37
CA ALA A 26 -23.88 28.69 -18.03
C ALA A 26 -22.86 28.04 -18.98
N GLY A 27 -22.41 26.83 -18.65
CA GLY A 27 -21.53 26.02 -19.47
C GLY A 27 -21.88 24.56 -19.25
N ALA A 28 -22.17 23.85 -20.34
CA ALA A 28 -22.73 22.51 -20.37
C ALA A 28 -22.10 21.55 -19.36
N ILE A 29 -22.97 20.80 -18.66
CA ILE A 29 -22.59 19.60 -17.92
C ILE A 29 -22.00 18.58 -18.91
N GLY A 30 -20.70 18.68 -19.16
CA GLY A 30 -19.94 17.62 -19.82
C GLY A 30 -20.04 16.38 -18.95
N ALA A 31 -20.67 15.34 -19.49
CA ALA A 31 -20.76 14.04 -18.85
C ALA A 31 -19.36 13.59 -18.47
N ALA A 32 -19.03 13.66 -17.18
CA ALA A 32 -17.88 12.98 -16.62
C ALA A 32 -18.16 11.48 -16.80
N THR A 33 -17.67 10.93 -17.91
CA THR A 33 -17.48 9.51 -18.06
C THR A 33 -16.46 9.14 -16.98
N GLY A 34 -16.99 8.76 -15.81
CA GLY A 34 -16.21 8.05 -14.81
C GLY A 34 -15.68 6.80 -15.51
N SER A 35 -14.44 6.85 -15.95
CA SER A 35 -13.72 5.67 -16.37
C SER A 35 -13.49 4.88 -15.09
N ALA A 36 -14.49 4.06 -14.73
CA ALA A 36 -14.30 2.99 -13.78
C ALA A 36 -13.19 2.12 -14.39
N SER A 37 -11.98 2.27 -13.87
CA SER A 37 -10.92 1.30 -14.12
C SER A 37 -11.43 -0.03 -13.60
N ALA A 38 -12.00 -0.83 -14.51
CA ALA A 38 -12.30 -2.21 -14.23
C ALA A 38 -10.98 -2.86 -13.84
N SER A 39 -10.90 -3.39 -12.61
CA SER A 39 -9.83 -4.33 -12.29
C SER A 39 -9.88 -5.45 -13.33
N PRO A 40 -8.76 -5.78 -14.00
CA PRO A 40 -8.76 -6.84 -14.98
C PRO A 40 -9.26 -8.12 -14.30
N MET A 41 -10.37 -8.65 -14.80
CA MET A 41 -10.86 -9.98 -14.45
C MET A 41 -9.73 -10.96 -14.75
N ALA A 42 -9.34 -11.76 -13.74
CA ALA A 42 -8.29 -12.75 -13.92
C ALA A 42 -8.61 -13.64 -15.12
N PRO A 43 -7.68 -13.81 -16.09
CA PRO A 43 -7.91 -14.71 -17.21
C PRO A 43 -8.20 -16.13 -16.69
N LYS A 44 -9.14 -16.84 -17.34
CA LYS A 44 -9.41 -18.26 -17.10
C LYS A 44 -8.26 -19.12 -17.62
N GLY A 45 -7.08 -18.99 -17.00
CA GLY A 45 -5.84 -19.61 -17.40
C GLY A 45 -4.75 -19.35 -16.37
N GLY A 46 -4.82 -20.03 -15.22
CA GLY A 46 -3.79 -20.00 -14.19
C GLY A 46 -3.53 -18.63 -13.54
N PHE A 47 -2.66 -18.61 -12.52
CA PHE A 47 -2.17 -17.37 -11.94
C PHE A 47 -1.07 -16.78 -12.85
N ALA A 48 -1.39 -15.73 -13.61
CA ALA A 48 -0.42 -15.01 -14.41
C ALA A 48 0.33 -13.99 -13.54
N HIS A 49 1.63 -14.19 -13.31
CA HIS A 49 2.45 -13.23 -12.57
C HIS A 49 3.01 -12.15 -13.52
N PRO A 50 2.96 -10.85 -13.14
CA PRO A 50 2.52 -10.31 -11.85
C PRO A 50 1.00 -10.27 -11.69
N ALA A 51 0.52 -10.73 -10.52
CA ALA A 51 -0.90 -10.81 -10.17
C ALA A 51 -1.19 -9.96 -8.92
N LEU A 52 -2.47 -9.86 -8.53
CA LEU A 52 -3.00 -9.06 -7.42
C LEU A 52 -3.03 -7.56 -7.75
N LEU A 53 -2.64 -6.70 -6.80
CA LEU A 53 -2.71 -5.24 -6.91
C LEU A 53 -1.58 -4.63 -7.74
N HIS A 54 -0.71 -5.44 -8.34
CA HIS A 54 0.45 -4.97 -9.10
C HIS A 54 0.38 -5.40 -10.56
N THR A 55 0.59 -4.46 -11.46
CA THR A 55 0.74 -4.74 -12.89
C THR A 55 2.22 -4.81 -13.29
N ARG A 56 2.51 -5.41 -14.45
CA ARG A 56 3.88 -5.40 -15.01
C ARG A 56 4.39 -3.98 -15.23
N ALA A 57 3.54 -3.09 -15.76
CA ALA A 57 3.88 -1.68 -16.00
C ALA A 57 4.27 -0.94 -14.72
N ASP A 58 3.70 -1.30 -13.56
CA ASP A 58 4.09 -0.71 -12.28
C ASP A 58 5.50 -1.11 -11.87
N PHE A 59 5.88 -2.37 -12.06
CA PHE A 59 7.23 -2.85 -11.78
C PHE A 59 8.25 -2.22 -12.72
N ASP A 60 7.94 -2.11 -14.01
CA ASP A 60 8.85 -1.49 -14.98
C ASP A 60 9.08 -0.01 -14.64
N ARG A 61 8.01 0.73 -14.31
CA ARG A 61 8.11 2.12 -13.82
C ARG A 61 8.97 2.23 -12.56
N MET A 62 8.80 1.34 -11.58
CA MET A 62 9.62 1.36 -10.37
C MET A 62 11.09 1.05 -10.69
N ALA A 63 11.36 0.08 -11.56
CA ALA A 63 12.71 -0.29 -11.96
C ALA A 63 13.42 0.88 -12.67
N GLU A 64 12.75 1.59 -13.56
CA GLU A 64 13.28 2.78 -14.23
C GLU A 64 13.63 3.89 -13.22
N LYS A 65 12.74 4.17 -12.26
CA LYS A 65 12.98 5.20 -11.23
C LYS A 65 14.13 4.83 -10.29
N VAL A 66 14.26 3.56 -9.91
CA VAL A 66 15.39 3.06 -9.10
C VAL A 66 16.69 3.14 -9.88
N LYS A 67 16.70 2.74 -11.16
CA LYS A 67 17.89 2.86 -12.05
C LYS A 67 18.31 4.32 -12.23
N ALA A 68 17.36 5.24 -12.32
CA ALA A 68 17.60 6.67 -12.41
C ALA A 68 17.99 7.32 -11.06
N GLY A 69 18.03 6.57 -9.96
CA GLY A 69 18.35 7.09 -8.62
C GLY A 69 17.30 8.07 -8.07
N ALA A 70 16.07 8.06 -8.61
CA ALA A 70 15.04 9.01 -8.23
C ALA A 70 14.52 8.73 -6.81
N GLN A 71 14.26 9.80 -6.04
CA GLN A 71 13.60 9.71 -4.74
C GLN A 71 12.08 9.90 -4.88
N PRO A 72 11.24 9.21 -4.07
CA PRO A 72 11.59 8.33 -2.95
C PRO A 72 11.85 6.85 -3.33
N TRP A 73 11.85 6.49 -4.62
CA TRP A 73 11.94 5.10 -5.08
C TRP A 73 13.23 4.39 -4.63
N THR A 74 14.35 5.10 -4.68
CA THR A 74 15.65 4.53 -4.29
C THR A 74 15.69 4.19 -2.81
N ASP A 75 15.18 5.06 -1.94
CA ASP A 75 15.12 4.78 -0.50
C ASP A 75 14.09 3.69 -0.19
N GLY A 76 12.95 3.69 -0.89
CA GLY A 76 11.97 2.60 -0.81
C GLY A 76 12.58 1.24 -1.17
N TRP A 77 13.38 1.18 -2.24
CA TRP A 77 14.07 -0.04 -2.65
C TRP A 77 15.10 -0.51 -1.62
N LYS A 78 15.93 0.40 -1.08
CA LYS A 78 16.87 0.07 0.00
C LYS A 78 16.16 -0.50 1.24
N ARG A 79 15.05 0.13 1.63
CA ARG A 79 14.23 -0.36 2.75
C ARG A 79 13.65 -1.75 2.46
N LEU A 80 13.21 -2.00 1.23
CA LEU A 80 12.73 -3.32 0.83
C LEU A 80 13.82 -4.40 0.95
N LEU A 81 15.03 -4.11 0.48
CA LEU A 81 16.18 -5.02 0.58
C LEU A 81 16.64 -5.27 2.02
N SER A 82 16.48 -4.28 2.91
CA SER A 82 16.82 -4.42 4.33
C SER A 82 15.83 -5.27 5.14
N SER A 83 14.67 -5.61 4.57
CA SER A 83 13.66 -6.42 5.26
C SER A 83 14.11 -7.86 5.42
N ARG A 84 13.86 -8.44 6.60
CA ARG A 84 14.15 -9.85 6.91
C ARG A 84 13.51 -10.85 5.95
N ASP A 85 12.33 -10.54 5.41
CA ASP A 85 11.65 -11.47 4.49
C ASP A 85 12.15 -11.33 3.05
N SER A 86 13.04 -10.38 2.76
CA SER A 86 13.77 -10.26 1.48
C SER A 86 15.10 -11.02 1.49
N ALA A 87 15.44 -11.68 2.61
CA ALA A 87 16.67 -12.42 2.76
C ALA A 87 16.70 -13.65 1.83
N THR A 88 17.85 -13.91 1.20
CA THR A 88 18.05 -15.07 0.32
C THR A 88 17.95 -16.41 1.05
N GLY A 89 18.24 -16.42 2.36
CA GLY A 89 18.13 -17.60 3.22
C GLY A 89 16.75 -17.80 3.88
N TYR A 90 15.70 -17.15 3.37
CA TYR A 90 14.36 -17.29 3.95
C TYR A 90 13.90 -18.75 3.91
N ARG A 91 13.45 -19.28 5.06
CA ARG A 91 12.91 -20.63 5.18
C ARG A 91 11.39 -20.57 5.41
N PRO A 92 10.56 -21.04 4.45
CA PRO A 92 9.11 -21.08 4.60
C PRO A 92 8.67 -21.93 5.80
N ARG A 93 7.54 -21.57 6.40
CA ARG A 93 6.94 -22.28 7.55
C ARG A 93 5.48 -22.62 7.24
N PRO A 94 5.25 -23.60 6.34
CA PRO A 94 3.91 -23.94 5.90
C PRO A 94 3.08 -24.52 7.06
N VAL A 95 1.81 -24.11 7.13
CA VAL A 95 0.82 -24.66 8.06
C VAL A 95 -0.38 -25.18 7.27
N ALA A 96 -0.87 -26.36 7.64
CA ALA A 96 -1.99 -27.00 6.95
C ALA A 96 -3.31 -26.23 7.12
N THR A 97 -3.48 -25.55 8.25
CA THR A 97 -4.66 -24.72 8.54
C THR A 97 -4.24 -23.40 9.15
N VAL A 98 -4.78 -22.31 8.60
CA VAL A 98 -4.45 -20.94 9.03
C VAL A 98 -5.56 -20.41 9.93
N ILE A 99 -5.22 -20.12 11.18
CA ILE A 99 -6.11 -19.52 12.16
C ILE A 99 -5.86 -18.01 12.17
N ARG A 100 -6.90 -17.22 11.85
CA ARG A 100 -6.76 -15.76 11.67
C ARG A 100 -6.65 -14.96 12.97
N GLY A 101 -7.23 -15.44 14.07
CA GLY A 101 -7.22 -14.76 15.36
C GLY A 101 -7.65 -15.70 16.49
N GLY A 102 -7.58 -15.20 17.73
CA GLY A 102 -7.83 -16.01 18.94
C GLY A 102 -6.63 -16.85 19.36
N GLU A 103 -6.87 -17.80 20.26
CA GLU A 103 -5.84 -18.73 20.73
C GLU A 103 -5.32 -19.59 19.56
N GLY A 104 -4.00 -19.76 19.48
CA GLY A 104 -3.38 -20.50 18.38
C GLY A 104 -3.35 -19.78 17.01
N ALA A 105 -3.55 -18.46 16.95
CA ALA A 105 -3.54 -17.71 15.68
C ALA A 105 -2.21 -17.88 14.89
N SER A 106 -2.31 -18.41 13.68
CA SER A 106 -1.18 -18.76 12.81
C SER A 106 -1.10 -17.94 11.51
N PHE A 107 -2.02 -16.99 11.29
CA PHE A 107 -2.04 -16.12 10.11
C PHE A 107 -0.74 -15.36 9.85
N HIS A 108 0.01 -15.07 10.91
CA HIS A 108 1.30 -14.42 10.79
C HIS A 108 2.37 -15.24 10.06
N LEU A 109 2.24 -16.56 10.04
CA LEU A 109 3.10 -17.46 9.28
C LEU A 109 2.80 -17.32 7.78
N LEU A 110 1.52 -17.37 7.42
CA LEU A 110 1.05 -17.24 6.04
C LEU A 110 1.48 -15.89 5.42
N PHE A 111 1.14 -14.75 6.02
CA PHE A 111 1.45 -13.47 5.38
C PHE A 111 2.95 -13.26 5.22
N ARG A 112 3.77 -13.84 6.11
CA ARG A 112 5.22 -13.69 6.06
C ARG A 112 5.84 -14.54 4.95
N ASP A 113 5.36 -15.77 4.77
CA ASP A 113 5.78 -16.63 3.66
C ASP A 113 5.39 -16.00 2.30
N VAL A 114 4.17 -15.44 2.20
CA VAL A 114 3.69 -14.74 1.00
C VAL A 114 4.50 -13.46 0.73
N ALA A 115 4.81 -12.68 1.77
CA ALA A 115 5.64 -11.49 1.63
C ALA A 115 7.06 -11.82 1.17
N ALA A 116 7.64 -12.91 1.67
CA ALA A 116 8.95 -13.39 1.22
C ALA A 116 8.92 -13.79 -0.26
N ALA A 117 7.90 -14.55 -0.66
CA ALA A 117 7.71 -14.96 -2.05
C ALA A 117 7.63 -13.75 -3.00
N LEU A 118 6.79 -12.76 -2.66
CA LEU A 118 6.65 -11.53 -3.46
C LEU A 118 7.97 -10.76 -3.58
N ARG A 119 8.69 -10.58 -2.47
CA ARG A 119 9.95 -9.82 -2.45
C ARG A 119 11.09 -10.55 -3.16
N SER A 120 11.09 -11.89 -3.13
CA SER A 120 12.04 -12.69 -3.90
C SER A 120 11.78 -12.63 -5.41
N ALA A 121 10.52 -12.56 -5.83
CA ALA A 121 10.12 -12.43 -7.23
C ALA A 121 10.35 -11.04 -7.84
N ALA A 122 10.46 -10.00 -7.00
CA ALA A 122 10.72 -8.63 -7.43
C ALA A 122 12.22 -8.29 -7.58
N ARG A 123 13.12 -9.22 -7.22
CA ARG A 123 14.56 -9.09 -7.42
C ARG A 123 14.93 -9.57 -8.82
#